data_AF-A0A956URN5-F1
#
_entry.id   AF-A0A956URN5-F1
#
_cell.length_a   1.000
_cell.length_b   1.000
_cell.length_c   1.000
_cell.angle_alpha   90.00
_cell.angle_beta   90.00
_cell.angle_gamma   90.00
#
_symmetry.space_group_name_H-M   'P 1'
#
loop_
_entity.id
_entity.type
_entity.pdbx_description
1 polymer ?
#
loop_
_entity_poly.entity_id
_entity_poly.type
_entity_poly.pdbx_seq_one_letter_code
_entity_poly.pdbx_strand_id
1 'polypeptide(L)' 'MANEDLDKLIAQARTVRMTAAQREEQRRSFVWGNTYIENSRLTKELLTTVAERGAAEAAS' A
#
# COMPACT_ATOMS: atom_id res chain seq x y z
N MET A 1 19.27 -17.20 -15.09
CA MET A 1 20.20 -16.32 -14.35
C MET A 1 19.36 -15.53 -13.38
N ALA A 2 19.61 -15.64 -12.07
CA ALA A 2 19.01 -14.71 -11.11
C ALA A 2 19.60 -13.32 -11.39
N ASN A 3 18.75 -12.30 -11.39
CA ASN A 3 19.17 -10.94 -11.67
C ASN A 3 19.86 -10.39 -10.41
N GLU A 4 21.20 -10.36 -10.40
CA GLU A 4 22.01 -9.96 -9.23
C GLU A 4 21.64 -8.58 -8.69
N ASP A 5 21.16 -7.67 -9.55
CA ASP A 5 20.73 -6.34 -9.12
C ASP A 5 19.36 -6.37 -8.44
N LEU A 6 18.46 -7.25 -8.89
CA LEU A 6 17.19 -7.50 -8.19
C LEU A 6 17.45 -8.09 -6.80
N ASP A 7 18.37 -9.04 -6.69
CA ASP A 7 18.70 -9.67 -5.41
C ASP A 7 19.28 -8.66 -4.40
N LYS A 8 20.12 -7.71 -4.86
CA LYS A 8 20.61 -6.59 -4.04
C LYS A 8 19.47 -5.71 -3.54
N LEU A 9 18.54 -5.35 -4.41
CA LEU A 9 17.38 -4.51 -4.04
C LEU A 9 16.47 -5.23 -3.04
N ILE A 10 16.21 -6.52 -3.24
CA ILE A 10 15.43 -7.33 -2.30
C ILE A 10 16.13 -7.42 -0.93
N ALA A 11 17.45 -7.67 -0.93
CA ALA A 11 18.23 -7.73 0.31
C ALA A 11 18.16 -6.41 1.08
N GLN A 12 18.26 -5.26 0.39
CA GLN A 12 18.11 -3.94 1.01
C GLN A 12 16.70 -3.72 1.56
N ALA A 13 15.66 -3.98 0.76
CA ALA A 13 14.26 -3.79 1.15
C ALA A 13 13.88 -4.61 2.40
N ARG A 14 14.43 -5.81 2.56
CA ARG A 14 14.19 -6.68 3.73
C ARG A 14 14.65 -6.08 5.06
N THR A 15 15.62 -5.16 5.03
CA THR A 15 16.14 -4.52 6.25
C THR A 15 15.30 -3.34 6.72
N VAL A 16 14.38 -2.84 5.87
CA VAL A 16 13.54 -1.70 6.18
C VAL A 16 12.52 -2.07 7.26
N ARG A 17 12.52 -1.32 8.37
CA ARG A 17 11.51 -1.41 9.42
C ARG A 17 10.55 -0.23 9.30
N MET A 18 9.37 -0.50 8.77
CA MET A 18 8.33 0.52 8.64
C MET A 18 7.58 0.76 9.94
N THR A 19 7.34 2.03 10.25
CA THR A 19 6.39 2.44 11.28
C THR A 19 4.96 2.00 10.91
N ALA A 20 4.05 2.01 11.88
CA ALA A 20 2.65 1.69 11.61
C ALA A 20 2.02 2.63 10.56
N ALA A 21 2.32 3.93 10.64
CA ALA A 21 1.86 4.91 9.67
C ALA A 21 2.40 4.66 8.26
N GLN A 22 3.69 4.35 8.12
CA GLN A 22 4.30 4.02 6.82
C GLN A 22 3.72 2.75 6.20
N ARG A 23 3.44 1.72 7.02
CA ARG A 23 2.76 0.50 6.56
C ARG A 23 1.36 0.79 6.04
N GLU A 24 0.62 1.64 6.74
CA GLU A 24 -0.73 2.03 6.33
C GLU A 24 -0.71 2.86 5.03
N GLU A 25 0.23 3.79 4.90
CA GLU A 25 0.44 4.56 3.67
C GLU A 25 0.78 3.65 2.48
N GLN A 26 1.69 2.69 2.66
CA GLN A 26 2.02 1.70 1.64
C GLN A 26 0.79 0.87 1.24
N ARG A 27 0.01 0.41 2.23
CA ARG A 27 -1.21 -0.37 1.99
C ARG A 27 -2.23 0.44 1.16
N ARG A 28 -2.47 1.71 1.52
CA ARG A 28 -3.36 2.62 0.76
C ARG A 28 -2.87 2.82 -0.67
N SER A 29 -1.56 3.01 -0.85
CA SER A 29 -0.94 3.16 -2.17
C SER A 29 -1.12 1.92 -3.04
N PHE A 30 -1.01 0.73 -2.46
CA PHE A 30 -1.23 -0.53 -3.16
C PHE A 30 -2.70 -0.70 -3.59
N VAL A 31 -3.64 -0.43 -2.69
CA VAL A 31 -5.08 -0.46 -3.00
C VAL A 31 -5.40 0.55 -4.10
N TRP A 32 -4.82 1.76 -4.05
CA TRP A 32 -4.98 2.76 -5.10
C TRP A 32 -4.50 2.25 -6.45
N GLY A 33 -3.29 1.67 -6.51
CA GLY A 33 -2.74 1.12 -7.75
C GLY A 33 -3.68 0.10 -8.38
N ASN A 34 -4.17 -0.87 -7.59
CA ASN A 34 -5.09 -1.89 -8.09
C ASN A 34 -6.43 -1.29 -8.52
N THR A 35 -7.06 -0.49 -7.65
CA THR A 35 -8.41 0.05 -7.90
C THR A 35 -8.45 1.03 -9.07
N TYR A 36 -7.41 1.85 -9.24
CA TYR A 36 -7.33 2.79 -10.35
C TYR A 36 -7.11 2.12 -11.70
N ILE A 37 -6.30 1.04 -11.73
CA ILE A 37 -6.11 0.23 -12.95
C ILE A 37 -7.45 -0.38 -13.40
N GLU A 38 -8.26 -0.87 -12.46
CA GLU A 38 -9.56 -1.48 -12.75
C GLU A 38 -10.65 -0.46 -13.08
N ASN A 39 -10.64 0.70 -12.42
CA ASN A 39 -11.65 1.74 -12.61
C ASN A 39 -11.10 3.15 -12.33
N SER A 40 -10.83 3.88 -13.42
CA SER A 40 -10.30 5.24 -13.38
C SER A 40 -11.24 6.30 -12.77
N ARG A 41 -12.52 5.96 -12.52
CA ARG A 41 -13.47 6.85 -11.85
C ARG A 41 -13.34 6.81 -10.32
N LEU A 42 -12.64 5.82 -9.78
CA LEU A 42 -12.30 5.78 -8.36
C LEU A 42 -11.20 6.81 -8.09
N THR A 43 -11.34 7.58 -7.01
CA THR A 43 -10.36 8.61 -6.62
C THR A 43 -9.64 8.25 -5.33
N LYS A 44 -8.48 8.86 -5.10
CA LYS A 44 -7.71 8.65 -3.87
C LYS A 44 -8.46 9.11 -2.62
N GLU A 45 -9.26 10.16 -2.76
CA GLU A 45 -10.11 10.71 -1.71
C GLU A 45 -11.19 9.69 -1.33
N LEU A 46 -11.85 9.08 -2.32
CA LEU A 46 -12.85 8.03 -2.09
C LEU A 46 -12.24 6.83 -1.34
N LEU A 47 -11.04 6.39 -1.75
CA LEU A 47 -10.33 5.30 -1.10
C LEU A 47 -9.97 5.65 0.35
N THR A 48 -9.56 6.90 0.61
CA THR A 48 -9.23 7.40 1.95
C THR A 48 -10.46 7.32 2.85
N THR A 49 -11.61 7.83 2.40
CA THR A 49 -12.88 7.77 3.14
C THR A 49 -13.29 6.33 3.48
N VAL A 50 -13.16 5.40 2.52
CA VAL A 50 -13.48 3.98 2.75
C VAL A 50 -12.52 3.34 3.74
N ALA A 51 -11.22 3.64 3.66
CA ALA A 51 -10.22 3.13 4.59
C ALA A 51 -10.48 3.61 6.03
N GLU A 52 -10.84 4.88 6.21
CA GLU A 52 -11.19 5.45 7.50
C GLU A 52 -12.47 4.83 8.07
N ARG A 53 -13.50 4.67 7.23
CA ARG A 53 -14.74 4.02 7.63
C ARG A 53 -14.52 2.58 8.09
N GLY A 54 -13.75 1.80 7.33
CA GLY A 54 -13.43 0.41 7.71
C GLY A 54 -12.65 0.32 9.03
N ALA A 55 -11.75 1.28 9.29
CA ALA A 55 -11.03 1.35 10.57
C ALA A 55 -11.97 1.68 11.75
N ALA A 56 -12.95 2.57 11.55
CA ALA A 56 -13.96 2.89 12.56
C ALA A 56 -14.89 1.70 12.84
N GLU A 57 -15.31 0.98 11.80
CA GLU A 57 -16.14 -0.23 11.94
C GLU A 57 -15.40 -1.35 12.69
N ALA A 58 -14.09 -1.52 12.47
CA ALA A 58 -13.28 -2.51 13.18
C ALA A 58 -12.98 -2.16 14.65
N ALA A 59 -13.21 -0.91 15.05
CA ALA A 59 -13.00 -0.43 16.41
C ALA A 59 -14.28 -0.40 17.27
N SER A 60 -15.43 -0.73 16.67
CA SER A 60 -16.74 -0.87 17.32
C SER A 60 -17.01 -2.32 17.74
#